data_AF-A0A9D5NX53-F1
#
_entry.id   AF-A0A9D5NX53-F1
#
_cell.length_a   1.000
_cell.length_b   1.000
_cell.length_c   1.000
_cell.angle_alpha   90.00
_cell.angle_beta   90.00
_cell.angle_gamma   90.00
#
_symmetry.space_group_name_H-M   'P 1'
#
loop_
_entity.id
_entity.type
_entity.pdbx_description
1 polymer ?
#
loop_
_entity_poly.entity_id
_entity_poly.type
_entity_poly.pdbx_seq_one_letter_code
_entity_poly.pdbx_strand_id
1 'polypeptide(L)'
;MWNISLTKADKRKCRELIHFGLERECEKYVKEMQKLASKPIPQAELNEPYREESGFSIEGPWHKRYIALYKKTASFDKHIAQRYDGMTGGHYLDGVLGLYCEGTISDDEIAPLSDEPREFLLKYKKHILEDEQVK
;
A
#
# COMPACT_ATOMS: atom_id res chain seq x y z
N MET A 1 -1.72 -9.82 -20.29
CA MET A 1 -2.02 -8.37 -20.16
C MET A 1 -3.28 -8.12 -20.96
N TRP A 2 -4.37 -7.74 -20.30
CA TRP A 2 -5.64 -7.46 -20.98
C TRP A 2 -5.46 -6.17 -21.81
N ASN A 3 -5.76 -6.23 -23.10
CA ASN A 3 -5.57 -5.08 -23.98
C ASN A 3 -6.83 -4.20 -23.96
N ILE A 4 -7.07 -3.52 -22.83
CA ILE A 4 -8.19 -2.58 -22.67
C ILE A 4 -7.78 -1.23 -23.25
N SER A 5 -8.58 -0.73 -24.18
CA SER A 5 -8.31 0.55 -24.81
C SER A 5 -8.77 1.70 -23.92
N LEU A 6 -7.82 2.48 -23.39
CA LEU A 6 -8.14 3.67 -22.62
C LEU A 6 -8.28 4.90 -23.53
N THR A 7 -9.42 5.58 -23.46
CA THR A 7 -9.59 6.90 -24.09
C THR A 7 -8.67 7.94 -23.44
N LYS A 8 -8.52 9.12 -24.06
CA LYS A 8 -7.77 10.23 -23.44
C LYS A 8 -8.38 10.64 -22.09
N ALA A 9 -9.71 10.62 -21.98
CA ALA A 9 -10.43 10.92 -20.75
C ALA A 9 -10.17 9.85 -19.68
N ASP A 10 -10.22 8.57 -20.03
CA ASP A 10 -9.92 7.47 -19.10
C ASP A 10 -8.49 7.51 -18.60
N LYS A 11 -7.52 7.74 -19.50
CA LYS A 11 -6.11 7.89 -19.10
C LYS A 11 -5.93 9.03 -18.11
N ARG A 12 -6.64 10.14 -18.30
CA ARG A 12 -6.61 11.27 -17.37
C ARG A 12 -7.21 10.86 -16.03
N LYS A 13 -8.41 10.28 -16.03
CA LYS A 13 -9.08 9.84 -14.80
C LYS A 13 -8.27 8.79 -14.04
N CYS A 14 -7.63 7.85 -14.73
CA CYS A 14 -6.76 6.87 -14.09
C CYS A 14 -5.58 7.54 -13.38
N ARG A 15 -4.93 8.53 -14.00
CA ARG A 15 -3.86 9.29 -13.32
C ARG A 15 -4.36 10.02 -12.08
N GLU A 16 -5.54 10.63 -12.15
CA GLU A 16 -6.17 11.27 -10.99
C GLU A 16 -6.40 10.26 -9.86
N LEU A 17 -6.95 9.09 -10.17
CA LEU A 17 -7.16 8.00 -9.21
C LEU A 17 -5.85 7.45 -8.63
N ILE A 18 -4.81 7.33 -9.45
CA ILE A 18 -3.47 6.90 -9.03
C ILE A 18 -2.87 7.88 -8.03
N HIS A 19 -2.86 9.18 -8.34
CA HIS A 19 -2.32 10.20 -7.43
C HIS A 19 -3.10 10.24 -6.12
N PHE A 20 -4.41 10.09 -6.21
CA PHE A 20 -5.27 10.08 -5.05
C PHE A 20 -5.10 8.83 -4.17
N GLY A 21 -4.94 7.67 -4.81
CA GLY A 21 -4.58 6.43 -4.14
C GLY A 21 -3.24 6.55 -3.41
N LEU A 22 -2.22 7.10 -4.09
CA LEU A 22 -0.91 7.35 -3.50
C LEU A 22 -1.01 8.26 -2.26
N GLU A 23 -1.78 9.34 -2.33
CA GLU A 23 -1.97 10.24 -1.19
C GLU A 23 -2.61 9.51 0.01
N ARG A 24 -3.66 8.71 -0.22
CA ARG A 24 -4.30 7.91 0.84
C ARG A 24 -3.34 6.89 1.46
N GLU A 25 -2.50 6.26 0.65
CA GLU A 25 -1.49 5.30 1.12
C GLU A 25 -0.40 5.99 1.94
N CYS A 26 0.08 7.15 1.48
CA CYS A 26 1.01 8.00 2.21
C CYS A 26 0.43 8.46 3.54
N GLU A 27 -0.82 8.92 3.56
CA GLU A 27 -1.52 9.35 4.78
C GLU A 27 -1.59 8.20 5.79
N LYS A 28 -2.00 7.00 5.35
CA LYS A 28 -2.06 5.80 6.19
C LYS A 28 -0.67 5.46 6.75
N TYR A 29 0.35 5.44 5.91
CA TYR A 29 1.72 5.16 6.31
C TYR A 29 2.23 6.17 7.36
N VAL A 30 2.04 7.48 7.13
CA VAL A 30 2.46 8.53 8.06
C VAL A 30 1.77 8.37 9.41
N LYS A 31 0.46 8.11 9.43
CA LYS A 31 -0.30 7.84 10.66
C LYS A 31 0.22 6.61 11.41
N GLU A 32 0.53 5.52 10.68
CA GLU A 32 1.10 4.31 11.27
C GLU A 32 2.51 4.56 11.83
N MET A 33 3.34 5.33 11.15
CA MET A 33 4.68 5.72 11.62
C MET A 33 4.61 6.59 12.86
N GLN A 34 3.70 7.57 12.91
CA GLN A 34 3.47 8.39 14.11
C GLN A 34 3.05 7.54 15.30
N LYS A 35 2.14 6.57 15.10
CA LYS A 35 1.72 5.62 16.14
C LYS A 35 2.89 4.75 16.59
N LEU A 36 3.70 4.25 15.65
CA LEU A 36 4.85 3.40 15.96
C LEU A 36 5.96 4.19 16.65
N ALA A 37 6.18 5.45 16.32
CA ALA A 37 7.19 6.29 16.96
C ALA A 37 6.76 6.73 18.37
N SER A 38 5.49 7.08 18.55
CA SER A 38 4.96 7.59 19.83
C SER A 38 4.64 6.52 20.88
N LYS A 39 4.58 5.23 20.49
CA LYS A 39 4.26 4.14 21.43
C LYS A 39 5.24 4.13 22.63
N PRO A 40 4.78 4.23 23.88
CA PRO A 40 5.68 4.26 25.03
C PRO A 40 6.45 2.95 25.15
N ILE A 41 7.68 3.04 25.64
CA ILE A 41 8.52 1.88 26.00
C ILE A 41 8.30 1.64 27.49
N PRO A 42 7.93 0.41 27.92
CA PRO A 42 7.78 0.10 29.33
C PRO A 42 9.05 0.40 30.12
N GLN A 43 8.92 0.96 31.33
CA GLN A 43 10.08 1.30 32.17
C GLN A 43 10.96 0.08 32.47
N ALA A 44 10.35 -1.10 32.60
CA ALA A 44 11.09 -2.36 32.78
C ALA A 44 12.05 -2.61 31.60
N GLU A 45 11.60 -2.37 30.36
CA GLU A 45 12.43 -2.56 29.16
C GLU A 45 13.53 -1.50 29.05
N LEU A 46 13.27 -0.25 29.49
CA LEU A 46 14.27 0.83 29.52
C LEU A 46 15.42 0.55 30.49
N ASN A 47 15.15 -0.17 31.56
CA ASN A 47 16.12 -0.48 32.60
C ASN A 47 16.86 -1.81 32.36
N GLU A 48 16.54 -2.53 31.29
CA GLU A 48 17.22 -3.77 30.92
C GLU A 48 18.71 -3.49 30.62
N PRO A 49 19.65 -4.13 31.31
CA PRO A 49 21.07 -3.97 31.01
C PRO A 49 21.42 -4.61 29.67
N TYR A 50 22.58 -4.21 29.12
CA TYR A 50 23.19 -4.92 28.00
C TYR A 50 23.31 -6.41 28.32
N ARG A 51 22.95 -7.26 27.35
CA ARG A 51 23.14 -8.71 27.44
C ARG A 51 23.40 -9.30 26.07
N GLU A 52 24.04 -10.46 26.08
CA GLU A 52 24.21 -11.32 24.93
C GLU A 52 23.48 -12.64 25.16
N GLU A 53 22.82 -13.14 24.13
CA GLU A 53 22.15 -14.44 24.16
C GLU A 53 22.64 -15.26 22.97
N SER A 54 23.17 -16.45 23.23
CA SER A 54 23.75 -17.33 22.22
C SER A 54 24.82 -16.66 21.32
N GLY A 55 25.58 -15.71 21.88
CA GLY A 55 26.64 -14.99 21.17
C GLY A 55 26.16 -13.79 20.34
N PHE A 56 24.90 -13.38 20.50
CA PHE A 56 24.32 -12.22 19.84
C PHE A 56 23.95 -11.14 20.85
N SER A 57 24.34 -9.89 20.57
CA SER A 57 23.88 -8.74 21.35
C SER A 57 22.36 -8.61 21.23
N ILE A 58 21.67 -8.51 22.37
CA ILE A 58 20.25 -8.23 22.36
C ILE A 58 20.04 -6.72 22.22
N GLU A 59 19.24 -6.33 21.24
CA GLU A 59 18.98 -4.92 21.01
C GLU A 59 18.25 -4.28 22.19
N GLY A 60 18.80 -3.16 22.68
CA GLY A 60 18.12 -2.31 23.63
C GLY A 60 16.80 -1.76 23.05
N PRO A 61 15.89 -1.28 23.91
CA PRO A 61 14.56 -0.84 23.51
C PRO A 61 14.55 0.23 22.40
N TRP A 62 15.49 1.18 22.45
CA TRP A 62 15.61 2.23 21.44
C TRP A 62 16.11 1.69 20.10
N HIS A 63 17.05 0.74 20.11
CA HIS A 63 17.51 0.08 18.89
C HIS A 63 16.39 -0.77 18.26
N LYS A 64 15.62 -1.51 19.08
CA LYS A 64 14.40 -2.21 18.62
C LYS A 64 13.40 -1.25 17.99
N ARG A 65 13.19 -0.07 18.58
CA ARG A 65 12.31 0.98 18.03
C ARG A 65 12.80 1.45 16.66
N TYR A 66 14.09 1.75 16.55
CA TYR A 66 14.71 2.15 15.28
C TYR A 66 14.52 1.07 14.20
N ILE A 67 14.84 -0.20 14.51
CA ILE A 67 14.67 -1.31 13.56
C ILE A 67 13.21 -1.43 13.11
N ALA A 68 12.25 -1.31 14.03
CA ALA A 68 10.84 -1.38 13.70
C ALA A 68 10.40 -0.27 12.73
N LEU A 69 10.84 0.97 12.98
CA LEU A 69 10.59 2.11 12.09
C LEU A 69 11.24 1.89 10.72
N TYR A 70 12.52 1.48 10.69
CA TYR A 70 13.26 1.20 9.46
C TYR A 70 12.57 0.12 8.61
N LYS A 71 12.20 -1.02 9.21
CA LYS A 71 11.52 -2.11 8.50
C LYS A 71 10.18 -1.65 7.93
N LYS A 72 9.45 -0.81 8.66
CA LYS A 72 8.17 -0.26 8.20
C LYS A 72 8.38 0.67 7.00
N THR A 73 9.37 1.57 7.06
CA THR A 73 9.76 2.43 5.94
C THR A 73 10.16 1.61 4.71
N ALA A 74 11.06 0.63 4.87
CA ALA A 74 11.54 -0.19 3.77
C ALA A 74 10.43 -1.00 3.11
N SER A 75 9.48 -1.53 3.90
CA SER A 75 8.31 -2.23 3.36
C SER A 75 7.38 -1.30 2.58
N PHE A 76 7.18 -0.08 3.06
CA PHE A 76 6.33 0.91 2.39
C PHE A 76 6.97 1.39 1.07
N ASP A 77 8.27 1.71 1.09
CA ASP A 77 9.02 2.11 -0.10
C ASP A 77 8.95 1.04 -1.21
N LYS A 78 9.18 -0.24 -0.83
CA LYS A 78 9.02 -1.37 -1.76
C LYS A 78 7.61 -1.45 -2.36
N HIS A 79 6.57 -1.24 -1.54
CA HIS A 79 5.17 -1.25 -2.00
C HIS A 79 4.89 -0.13 -3.00
N ILE A 80 5.34 1.09 -2.70
CA ILE A 80 5.18 2.24 -3.61
C ILE A 80 5.92 2.00 -4.92
N ALA A 81 7.18 1.57 -4.86
CA ALA A 81 7.96 1.25 -6.06
C ALA A 81 7.26 0.19 -6.93
N GLN A 82 6.79 -0.90 -6.32
CA GLN A 82 6.08 -1.98 -7.03
C GLN A 82 4.81 -1.52 -7.75
N ARG A 83 4.10 -0.55 -7.19
CA ARG A 83 2.84 -0.05 -7.75
C ARG A 83 3.03 1.08 -8.75
N TYR A 84 3.93 2.00 -8.46
CA TYR A 84 3.98 3.30 -9.12
C TYR A 84 5.16 3.49 -10.07
N ASP A 85 6.25 2.73 -9.93
CA ASP A 85 7.43 2.91 -10.78
C ASP A 85 7.17 2.49 -12.23
N GLY A 86 7.71 3.29 -13.17
CA GLY A 86 7.63 2.99 -14.60
C GLY A 86 6.21 2.99 -15.17
N MET A 87 5.23 3.53 -14.44
CA MET A 87 3.84 3.51 -14.86
C MET A 87 3.59 4.43 -16.06
N THR A 88 3.17 3.84 -17.17
CA THR A 88 2.91 4.54 -18.44
C THR A 88 1.47 4.31 -18.93
N GLY A 89 1.09 5.01 -20.00
CA GLY A 89 -0.31 5.11 -20.46
C GLY A 89 -1.05 3.83 -20.80
N GLY A 90 -0.38 2.68 -20.94
CA GLY A 90 -1.00 1.36 -21.06
C GLY A 90 -1.25 0.66 -19.71
N HIS A 91 -0.50 1.03 -18.68
CA HIS A 91 -0.51 0.41 -17.34
C HIS A 91 -1.29 1.20 -16.30
N TYR A 92 -1.87 2.36 -16.66
CA TYR A 92 -2.65 3.14 -15.70
C TYR A 92 -3.84 2.35 -15.14
N LEU A 93 -4.47 1.50 -15.95
CA LEU A 93 -5.58 0.68 -15.47
C LEU A 93 -5.11 -0.42 -14.50
N ASP A 94 -3.89 -0.93 -14.65
CA ASP A 94 -3.29 -1.91 -13.71
C ASP A 94 -3.10 -1.28 -12.31
N GLY A 95 -2.60 -0.04 -12.26
CA GLY A 95 -2.45 0.70 -11.00
C GLY A 95 -3.80 1.01 -10.33
N VAL A 96 -4.79 1.43 -11.13
CA VAL A 96 -6.16 1.66 -10.64
C VAL A 96 -6.80 0.36 -10.14
N LEU A 97 -6.58 -0.77 -10.82
CA LEU A 97 -7.05 -2.08 -10.39
C LEU A 97 -6.50 -2.47 -9.02
N GLY A 98 -5.19 -2.33 -8.81
CA GLY A 98 -4.56 -2.60 -7.52
C GLY A 98 -5.19 -1.78 -6.39
N LEU A 99 -5.34 -0.47 -6.62
CA LEU A 99 -5.99 0.44 -5.66
C LEU A 99 -7.45 0.06 -5.39
N TYR A 100 -8.18 -0.38 -6.41
CA TYR A 100 -9.60 -0.72 -6.31
C TYR A 100 -9.85 -2.05 -5.59
N CYS A 101 -9.02 -3.06 -5.85
CA CYS A 101 -9.10 -4.36 -5.18
C CYS A 101 -8.76 -4.25 -3.69
N GLU A 102 -7.79 -3.40 -3.33
CA GLU A 102 -7.44 -3.15 -1.92
C GLU A 102 -8.43 -2.24 -1.20
N GLY A 103 -9.44 -1.71 -1.89
CA GLY A 103 -10.42 -0.78 -1.33
C GLY A 103 -9.85 0.61 -1.04
N THR A 104 -8.67 0.94 -1.55
CA THR A 104 -8.09 2.28 -1.48
C THR A 104 -8.89 3.28 -2.31
N ILE A 105 -9.57 2.82 -3.37
CA ILE A 105 -10.59 3.58 -4.12
C ILE A 105 -11.89 2.78 -4.23
N SER A 106 -13.00 3.49 -4.40
CA SER A 106 -14.39 2.99 -4.33
C SER A 106 -15.08 2.93 -5.69
N ASP A 107 -16.26 2.31 -5.72
CA ASP A 107 -17.11 2.18 -6.92
C ASP A 107 -17.50 3.56 -7.49
N ASP A 108 -17.83 4.51 -6.62
CA ASP A 108 -18.18 5.89 -7.00
C ASP A 108 -17.00 6.61 -7.67
N GLU A 109 -15.77 6.30 -7.25
CA GLU A 109 -14.55 6.93 -7.76
C GLU A 109 -14.17 6.41 -9.15
N ILE A 110 -14.50 5.15 -9.47
CA ILE A 110 -14.31 4.56 -10.79
C ILE A 110 -15.50 4.78 -11.73
N ALA A 111 -16.67 5.18 -11.21
CA ALA A 111 -17.88 5.43 -12.00
C ALA A 111 -17.68 6.36 -13.22
N PRO A 112 -16.84 7.42 -13.17
CA PRO A 112 -16.59 8.30 -14.31
C PRO A 112 -15.76 7.69 -15.45
N LEU A 113 -15.19 6.49 -15.29
CA LEU A 113 -14.53 5.78 -16.39
C LEU A 113 -15.55 5.33 -17.43
N SER A 114 -15.10 5.17 -18.68
CA SER A 114 -15.90 4.52 -19.72
C SER A 114 -16.25 3.08 -19.36
N ASP A 115 -17.26 2.54 -20.04
CA ASP A 115 -17.87 1.26 -19.68
C ASP A 115 -16.86 0.10 -19.69
N GLU A 116 -16.04 -0.02 -20.74
CA GLU A 116 -15.08 -1.14 -20.88
C GLU A 116 -14.05 -1.20 -19.73
N PRO A 117 -13.30 -0.14 -19.38
CA PRO A 117 -12.41 -0.14 -18.22
C PRO A 117 -13.16 -0.37 -16.90
N ARG A 118 -14.34 0.22 -16.72
CA ARG A 118 -15.10 0.11 -15.47
C ARG A 118 -15.63 -1.31 -15.26
N GLU A 119 -16.20 -1.92 -16.29
CA GLU A 119 -16.68 -3.30 -16.25
C GLU A 119 -15.55 -4.29 -15.97
N PHE A 120 -14.37 -4.05 -16.54
CA PHE A 120 -13.18 -4.83 -16.24
C PHE A 120 -12.82 -4.78 -14.75
N LEU A 121 -12.75 -3.59 -14.15
CA LEU A 121 -12.43 -3.41 -12.73
C LEU A 121 -13.44 -4.13 -11.84
N LEU A 122 -14.74 -3.95 -12.11
CA LEU A 122 -15.83 -4.57 -11.36
C LEU A 122 -15.77 -6.10 -11.44
N LYS A 123 -15.60 -6.64 -12.65
CA LYS A 123 -15.54 -8.09 -12.87
C LYS A 123 -14.32 -8.70 -12.18
N TYR A 124 -13.17 -8.04 -12.28
CA TYR A 124 -11.93 -8.56 -11.69
C TYR A 124 -12.00 -8.57 -10.16
N LYS A 125 -12.49 -7.49 -9.54
CA LYS A 125 -12.67 -7.44 -8.08
C LYS A 125 -13.64 -8.51 -7.59
N LYS A 126 -14.75 -8.72 -8.31
CA LYS A 126 -15.70 -9.80 -8.00
C LYS A 126 -15.03 -11.17 -8.01
N HIS A 127 -14.22 -11.48 -9.03
CA HIS A 127 -13.50 -12.75 -9.11
C HIS A 127 -12.52 -12.95 -7.95
N ILE A 128 -11.77 -11.92 -7.55
CA ILE A 128 -10.89 -12.01 -6.38
C ILE A 128 -11.68 -12.33 -5.11
N LEU A 129 -12.79 -11.62 -4.88
CA LEU A 129 -13.62 -11.81 -3.69
C LEU A 129 -14.29 -13.19 -3.64
N GLU A 130 -14.60 -13.77 -4.79
CA GLU A 130 -15.11 -15.14 -4.91
C GLU A 130 -14.00 -16.17 -4.59
N ASP A 131 -12.79 -15.98 -5.11
CA ASP A 131 -11.64 -16.87 -4.85
C ASP A 131 -11.17 -16.85 -3.39
N GLU A 132 -11.30 -15.72 -2.70
CA GLU A 132 -10.99 -15.59 -1.28
C GLU A 132 -12.02 -16.26 -0.36
N GLN A 133 -13.28 -16.42 -0.80
CA GLN A 133 -14.32 -17.11 -0.03
C GLN A 133 -14.25 -18.64 -0.13
N VAL A 134 -13.47 -19.16 -1.07
CA VAL A 134 -13.28 -20.60 -1.32
C VAL A 134 -12.02 -21.15 -0.62
N LYS A 135 -11.18 -20.27 -0.05
CA LYS A 135 -9.95 -20.62 0.71
C LYS A 135 -10.20 -20.61 2.21
#